data_AF-A0A2M8CBH1-F1
#
_entry.id   AF-A0A2M8CBH1-F1
#
_cell.length_a   1.000
_cell.length_b   1.000
_cell.length_c   1.000
_cell.angle_alpha   90.00
_cell.angle_beta   90.00
_cell.angle_gamma   90.00
#
_symmetry.space_group_name_H-M   'P 1'
#
loop_
_entity.id
_entity.type
_entity.pdbx_description
1 polymer ?
#
loop_
_entity_poly.entity_id
_entity_poly.type
_entity_poly.pdbx_seq_one_letter_code
_entity_poly.pdbx_strand_id
1 'polypeptide(L)'
;MNPLSKTTANQVADSLLNSYGQVFFSRNKVFAVILIVVSFFDMYTGIAGLAAVFTANGAALLMGMNREKIRTGAYGFNALMVGLGIGINYQPTPEFYLILVSISLLTLFITLGLEGVLGKYGLPYLSIPFLFGIWFVIIATKGYSELTVSERGVYYLNDMYAIGGMPMVRLYE
;
A
#
# COMPACT_ATOMS: atom_id res chain seq x y z
N MET A 1 -5.86 -21.43 -23.61
CA MET A 1 -5.14 -20.66 -22.55
C MET A 1 -4.08 -21.57 -21.93
N ASN A 2 -2.80 -21.19 -21.96
CA ASN A 2 -1.67 -22.03 -21.52
C ASN A 2 -1.69 -22.23 -19.99
N PRO A 3 -1.57 -23.46 -19.45
CA PRO A 3 -1.58 -23.73 -18.01
C PRO A 3 -0.56 -22.91 -17.20
N LEU A 4 0.58 -22.54 -17.80
CA LEU A 4 1.59 -21.69 -17.17
C LEU A 4 1.07 -20.26 -16.87
N SER A 5 0.17 -19.73 -17.72
CA SER A 5 -0.40 -18.39 -17.54
C SER A 5 -1.39 -18.33 -16.38
N LYS A 6 -2.14 -19.42 -16.13
CA LYS A 6 -3.07 -19.52 -15.00
C LYS A 6 -2.33 -19.51 -13.67
N THR A 7 -1.20 -20.19 -13.58
CA THR A 7 -0.40 -20.27 -12.34
C THR A 7 0.18 -18.91 -11.96
N THR A 8 0.68 -18.15 -12.92
CA THR A 8 1.22 -16.80 -12.68
C THR A 8 0.13 -15.81 -12.30
N ALA A 9 -1.02 -15.82 -12.98
CA ALA A 9 -2.14 -14.93 -12.66
C ALA A 9 -2.66 -15.18 -11.22
N ASN A 10 -2.79 -16.45 -10.84
CA ASN A 10 -3.17 -16.82 -9.48
C ASN A 10 -2.14 -16.37 -8.43
N GLN A 11 -0.85 -16.45 -8.76
CA GLN A 11 0.22 -15.97 -7.85
C GLN A 11 0.18 -14.46 -7.64
N VAL A 12 -0.10 -13.67 -8.68
CA VAL A 12 -0.24 -12.22 -8.57
C VAL A 12 -1.47 -11.84 -7.77
N ALA A 13 -2.61 -12.50 -8.00
CA ALA A 13 -3.82 -12.27 -7.22
C ALA A 13 -3.61 -12.65 -5.74
N ASP A 14 -2.97 -13.78 -5.47
CA ASP A 14 -2.65 -14.21 -4.12
C ASP A 14 -1.69 -13.24 -3.42
N SER A 15 -0.63 -12.78 -4.10
CA SER A 15 0.32 -11.83 -3.51
C SER A 15 -0.35 -10.50 -3.19
N LEU A 16 -1.23 -10.00 -4.06
CA LEU A 16 -1.98 -8.78 -3.83
C LEU A 16 -2.93 -8.89 -2.63
N LEU A 17 -3.79 -9.91 -2.62
CA LEU A 17 -4.74 -10.14 -1.53
C LEU A 17 -4.01 -10.35 -0.19
N ASN A 18 -2.97 -11.18 -0.19
CA ASN A 18 -2.22 -11.44 1.03
C ASN A 18 -1.43 -10.20 1.49
N SER A 19 -0.97 -9.31 0.59
CA SER A 19 -0.35 -8.04 1.02
C SER A 19 -1.34 -7.15 1.77
N TYR A 20 -2.62 -7.11 1.38
CA TYR A 20 -3.66 -6.41 2.14
C TYR A 20 -3.95 -7.09 3.48
N GLY A 21 -4.15 -8.42 3.48
CA GLY A 21 -4.40 -9.17 4.70
C GLY A 21 -3.25 -9.09 5.72
N GLN A 22 -2.00 -9.04 5.25
CA GLN A 22 -0.83 -9.02 6.12
C GLN A 22 -0.64 -7.75 6.92
N VAL A 23 -1.29 -6.65 6.54
CA VAL A 23 -1.34 -5.44 7.40
C VAL A 23 -1.86 -5.77 8.80
N PHE A 24 -2.74 -6.78 8.91
CA PHE A 24 -3.31 -7.28 10.16
C PHE A 24 -2.86 -8.71 10.48
N PHE A 25 -1.73 -9.16 9.91
CA PHE A 25 -1.20 -10.51 10.07
C PHE A 25 -2.19 -11.63 9.66
N SER A 26 -3.10 -11.34 8.72
CA SER A 26 -4.17 -12.24 8.30
C SER A 26 -3.91 -12.84 6.91
N ARG A 27 -4.25 -14.12 6.75
CA ARG A 27 -4.28 -14.82 5.45
C ARG A 27 -5.70 -15.05 4.91
N ASN A 28 -6.70 -14.41 5.51
CA ASN A 28 -8.08 -14.55 5.07
C ASN A 28 -8.33 -13.68 3.82
N LYS A 29 -8.60 -14.34 2.69
CA LYS A 29 -8.83 -13.66 1.39
C LYS A 29 -10.07 -12.78 1.39
N VAL A 30 -11.15 -13.18 2.09
CA VAL A 30 -12.38 -12.37 2.19
C VAL A 30 -12.07 -11.09 2.95
N PHE A 31 -11.34 -11.20 4.06
CA PHE A 31 -10.90 -10.03 4.82
C PHE A 31 -10.03 -9.10 3.98
N ALA A 32 -9.09 -9.64 3.21
CA ALA A 32 -8.28 -8.84 2.28
C ALA A 32 -9.11 -8.11 1.21
N VAL A 33 -10.13 -8.76 0.64
CA VAL A 33 -11.05 -8.11 -0.31
C VAL A 33 -11.79 -6.95 0.35
N ILE A 34 -12.26 -7.12 1.59
CA ILE A 34 -12.89 -6.03 2.35
C ILE A 34 -11.91 -4.86 2.52
N LEU A 35 -10.65 -5.13 2.87
CA LEU A 35 -9.63 -4.08 3.02
C LEU A 35 -9.34 -3.35 1.70
N ILE A 36 -9.33 -4.05 0.57
CA ILE A 36 -9.23 -3.42 -0.75
C ILE A 36 -10.44 -2.53 -0.98
N VAL A 37 -11.67 -3.02 -0.78
CA VAL A 37 -12.87 -2.19 -0.99
C VAL A 37 -12.84 -0.93 -0.13
N VAL A 38 -12.44 -1.05 1.14
CA VAL A 38 -12.32 0.10 2.06
C VAL A 38 -11.24 1.09 1.61
N SER A 39 -10.11 0.63 1.06
CA SER A 39 -9.07 1.56 0.58
C SER A 39 -9.55 2.43 -0.59
N PHE A 40 -10.55 1.97 -1.34
CA PHE A 40 -11.18 2.71 -2.44
C PHE A 40 -12.31 3.66 -2.00
N PHE A 41 -12.57 3.81 -0.70
CA PHE A 41 -13.44 4.90 -0.22
C PHE A 41 -12.86 6.27 -0.59
N ASP A 42 -11.54 6.37 -0.69
CA ASP A 42 -10.85 7.39 -1.46
C ASP A 42 -10.17 6.72 -2.67
N MET A 43 -10.65 7.03 -3.88
CA MET A 43 -10.18 6.40 -5.12
C MET A 43 -8.65 6.49 -5.28
N TYR A 44 -8.07 7.65 -4.94
CA TYR A 44 -6.63 7.89 -5.10
C TYR A 44 -5.79 7.10 -4.10
N THR A 45 -6.26 7.00 -2.85
CA THR A 45 -5.65 6.18 -1.80
C THR A 45 -5.65 4.71 -2.20
N GLY A 46 -6.78 4.19 -2.69
CA GLY A 46 -6.89 2.82 -3.19
C GLY A 46 -5.90 2.52 -4.32
N ILE A 47 -5.84 3.41 -5.33
CA ILE A 47 -4.89 3.31 -6.45
C ILE A 47 -3.44 3.34 -5.95
N ALA A 48 -3.10 4.28 -5.05
CA ALA A 48 -1.75 4.41 -4.51
C ALA A 48 -1.32 3.14 -3.74
N GLY A 49 -2.22 2.57 -2.93
CA GLY A 49 -1.99 1.31 -2.24
C GLY A 49 -1.74 0.14 -3.19
N LEU A 50 -2.57 -0.02 -4.23
CA LEU A 50 -2.36 -1.05 -5.26
C LEU A 50 -1.02 -0.87 -5.98
N ALA A 51 -0.72 0.35 -6.44
CA ALA A 51 0.50 0.67 -7.15
C ALA A 51 1.75 0.39 -6.30
N ALA A 52 1.72 0.68 -5.00
CA ALA A 52 2.80 0.36 -4.08
C ALA A 52 3.05 -1.15 -3.97
N VAL A 53 1.98 -1.96 -3.83
CA VAL A 53 2.09 -3.43 -3.79
C VAL A 53 2.67 -3.97 -5.10
N PHE A 54 2.17 -3.52 -6.24
CA PHE A 54 2.68 -3.95 -7.55
C PHE A 54 4.14 -3.57 -7.74
N THR A 55 4.53 -2.37 -7.30
CA THR A 55 5.93 -1.91 -7.37
C THR A 55 6.83 -2.80 -6.53
N ALA A 56 6.49 -3.02 -5.25
CA ALA A 56 7.32 -3.81 -4.35
C ALA A 56 7.36 -5.30 -4.74
N ASN A 57 6.22 -5.92 -5.00
CA ASN A 57 6.18 -7.34 -5.40
C ASN A 57 6.80 -7.55 -6.78
N GLY A 58 6.61 -6.62 -7.72
CA GLY A 58 7.21 -6.65 -9.05
C GLY A 58 8.73 -6.55 -8.96
N ALA A 59 9.26 -5.59 -8.21
CA ALA A 59 10.70 -5.45 -7.99
C ALA A 59 11.29 -6.68 -7.28
N ALA A 60 10.64 -7.19 -6.24
CA ALA A 60 11.06 -8.42 -5.57
C ALA A 60 11.11 -9.62 -6.52
N LEU A 61 10.13 -9.74 -7.42
CA LEU A 61 10.11 -10.78 -8.45
C LEU A 61 11.27 -10.63 -9.45
N LEU A 62 11.51 -9.40 -9.93
CA LEU A 62 12.60 -9.10 -10.87
C LEU A 62 13.98 -9.36 -10.26
N MET A 63 14.13 -9.11 -8.96
CA MET A 63 15.37 -9.40 -8.21
C MET A 63 15.55 -10.89 -7.87
N GLY A 64 14.58 -11.75 -8.21
CA GLY A 64 14.65 -13.19 -7.92
C GLY A 64 14.44 -13.53 -6.44
N MET A 65 13.74 -12.69 -5.69
CA MET A 65 13.46 -12.93 -4.28
C MET A 65 12.52 -14.13 -4.07
N ASN A 66 12.41 -14.59 -2.82
CA ASN A 66 11.64 -15.78 -2.49
C ASN A 66 10.16 -15.64 -2.90
N ARG A 67 9.73 -16.49 -3.85
CA ARG A 67 8.37 -16.47 -4.40
C ARG A 67 7.27 -16.73 -3.38
N GLU A 68 7.53 -17.53 -2.36
CA GLU A 68 6.55 -17.79 -1.31
C GLU A 68 6.36 -16.57 -0.40
N LYS A 69 7.43 -15.82 -0.14
CA LYS A 69 7.34 -14.55 0.60
C LYS A 69 6.61 -13.47 -0.20
N ILE A 70 6.79 -13.44 -1.52
CA ILE A 70 5.97 -12.60 -2.42
C ILE A 70 4.51 -13.04 -2.35
N ARG A 71 4.21 -14.34 -2.54
CA ARG A 71 2.85 -14.89 -2.54
C ARG A 71 2.11 -14.67 -1.23
N THR A 72 2.81 -14.78 -0.09
CA THR A 72 2.23 -14.55 1.24
C THR A 72 2.10 -13.07 1.59
N GLY A 73 2.46 -12.16 0.68
CA GLY A 73 2.32 -10.72 0.84
C GLY A 73 3.39 -10.06 1.70
N ALA A 74 4.39 -10.83 2.17
CA ALA A 74 5.41 -10.39 3.12
C ALA A 74 6.22 -9.19 2.59
N TYR A 75 6.59 -9.21 1.31
CA TYR A 75 7.34 -8.10 0.70
C TYR A 75 6.48 -6.91 0.27
N GLY A 76 5.16 -7.06 0.19
CA GLY A 76 4.26 -6.02 -0.32
C GLY A 76 3.54 -5.21 0.77
N PHE A 77 3.27 -5.77 1.95
CA PHE A 77 2.39 -5.11 2.93
C PHE A 77 2.96 -3.83 3.54
N ASN A 78 4.28 -3.76 3.75
CA ASN A 78 4.91 -2.53 4.24
C ASN A 78 4.83 -1.42 3.18
N ALA A 79 5.08 -1.75 1.91
CA ALA A 79 4.94 -0.79 0.81
C ALA A 79 3.47 -0.34 0.65
N LEU A 80 2.51 -1.27 0.77
CA LEU A 80 1.07 -0.96 0.80
C LEU A 80 0.75 0.10 1.83
N MET A 81 1.19 -0.07 3.08
CA MET A 81 0.91 0.88 4.16
C MET A 81 1.50 2.26 3.85
N VAL A 82 2.69 2.34 3.26
CA VAL A 82 3.27 3.63 2.83
C VAL A 82 2.43 4.23 1.72
N GLY A 83 2.05 3.45 0.70
CA GLY A 83 1.24 3.90 -0.43
C GLY A 83 -0.13 4.44 -0.01
N LEU A 84 -0.83 3.73 0.88
CA LEU A 84 -2.09 4.20 1.48
C LEU A 84 -1.85 5.48 2.30
N GLY A 85 -0.80 5.49 3.11
CA GLY A 85 -0.44 6.63 3.96
C GLY A 85 -0.16 7.89 3.16
N ILE A 86 0.57 7.81 2.05
CA ILE A 86 0.83 9.01 1.23
C ILE A 86 -0.35 9.33 0.30
N GLY A 87 -1.10 8.34 -0.18
CA GLY A 87 -2.24 8.53 -1.09
C GLY A 87 -3.37 9.34 -0.49
N ILE A 88 -3.61 9.19 0.83
CA ILE A 88 -4.61 9.99 1.53
C ILE A 88 -4.11 11.42 1.82
N ASN A 89 -2.81 11.58 2.07
CA ASN A 89 -2.23 12.85 2.54
C ASN A 89 -1.81 13.82 1.42
N TYR A 90 -1.57 13.34 0.20
CA TYR A 90 -1.02 14.17 -0.88
C TYR A 90 -1.83 14.07 -2.17
N GLN A 91 -1.76 15.10 -3.01
CA GLN A 91 -2.47 15.10 -4.29
C GLN A 91 -1.81 14.17 -5.33
N PRO A 92 -2.59 13.50 -6.20
CA PRO A 92 -2.11 12.56 -7.22
C PRO A 92 -1.50 13.28 -8.43
N THR A 93 -0.42 14.01 -8.22
CA THR A 93 0.36 14.66 -9.29
C THR A 93 1.39 13.68 -9.88
N PRO A 94 1.99 13.98 -11.05
CA PRO A 94 3.08 13.16 -11.60
C PRO A 94 4.26 12.95 -10.62
N GLU A 95 4.60 13.99 -9.85
CA GLU A 95 5.66 13.97 -8.83
C GLU A 95 5.30 13.02 -7.69
N PHE A 96 4.03 13.01 -7.28
CA PHE A 96 3.52 12.06 -6.30
C PHE A 96 3.75 10.60 -6.73
N TYR A 97 3.44 10.26 -7.99
CA TYR A 97 3.63 8.89 -8.47
C TYR A 97 5.11 8.49 -8.56
N LEU A 98 5.99 9.42 -8.90
CA LEU A 98 7.44 9.20 -8.86
C LEU A 98 7.91 8.89 -7.42
N ILE A 99 7.43 9.66 -6.44
CA ILE A 99 7.73 9.44 -5.02
C ILE A 99 7.15 8.12 -4.54
N LEU A 100 5.90 7.80 -4.92
CA LEU A 100 5.23 6.55 -4.56
C LEU A 100 6.04 5.33 -5.01
N VAL A 101 6.50 5.31 -6.26
CA VAL A 101 7.34 4.22 -6.77
C VAL A 101 8.67 4.17 -6.01
N SER A 102 9.34 5.31 -5.87
CA SER A 102 10.65 5.40 -5.20
C SER A 102 10.59 4.94 -3.74
N ILE A 103 9.58 5.38 -3.00
CA ILE A 103 9.42 5.00 -1.59
C ILE A 103 8.97 3.56 -1.43
N SER A 104 8.14 3.03 -2.34
CA SER A 104 7.76 1.62 -2.33
C SER A 104 8.99 0.70 -2.52
N LEU A 105 9.91 1.09 -3.41
CA LEU A 105 11.19 0.39 -3.59
C LEU A 105 12.09 0.54 -2.37
N LEU A 106 12.20 1.73 -1.78
CA LEU A 106 12.98 1.95 -0.56
C LEU A 106 12.45 1.08 0.59
N THR A 107 11.14 1.05 0.79
CA THR A 107 10.49 0.22 1.81
C THR A 107 10.72 -1.26 1.56
N LEU A 108 10.72 -1.72 0.30
CA LEU A 108 11.13 -3.09 -0.03
C LEU A 108 12.58 -3.35 0.39
N PHE A 109 13.52 -2.48 0.03
CA PHE A 109 14.94 -2.67 0.40
C PHE A 109 15.15 -2.70 1.92
N ILE A 110 14.46 -1.84 2.68
CA ILE A 110 14.47 -1.88 4.14
C ILE A 110 13.90 -3.21 4.64
N THR A 111 12.81 -3.69 4.05
CA THR A 111 12.22 -5.00 4.37
C THR A 111 13.23 -6.13 4.16
N LEU A 112 13.92 -6.15 3.02
CA LEU A 112 14.94 -7.16 2.70
C LEU A 112 16.15 -7.09 3.65
N GLY A 113 16.61 -5.88 3.96
CA GLY A 113 17.72 -5.66 4.90
C GLY A 113 17.37 -6.14 6.31
N LEU A 114 16.20 -5.76 6.82
CA LEU A 114 15.72 -6.19 8.13
C LEU A 114 15.47 -7.70 8.18
N GLU A 115 14.91 -8.28 7.12
CA GLU A 115 14.77 -9.72 7.02
C GLU A 115 16.12 -10.46 7.10
N GLY A 116 17.17 -9.95 6.44
CA GLY A 116 18.50 -10.53 6.49
C GLY A 116 19.17 -10.44 7.87
N VAL A 117 18.87 -9.39 8.65
CA VAL A 117 19.43 -9.20 10.00
C VAL A 117 18.60 -9.94 11.05
N LEU A 118 17.29 -9.63 11.13
CA LEU A 118 16.37 -10.17 12.14
C LEU A 118 16.06 -11.66 11.92
N GLY A 119 16.07 -12.10 10.65
CA GLY A 119 15.86 -13.50 10.30
C GLY A 119 16.88 -14.45 10.93
N LYS A 120 18.12 -13.98 11.18
CA LYS A 120 19.15 -14.75 11.90
C LYS A 120 18.76 -15.08 13.34
N TYR A 121 17.93 -14.23 13.94
CA TYR A 121 17.44 -14.36 15.31
C TYR A 121 16.00 -14.89 15.37
N GLY A 122 15.41 -15.28 14.23
CA GLY A 122 14.03 -15.73 14.15
C GLY A 122 12.98 -14.63 14.40
N LEU A 123 13.37 -13.36 14.33
CA LEU A 123 12.50 -12.22 14.61
C LEU A 123 11.84 -11.68 13.33
N PRO A 124 10.55 -11.29 13.37
CA PRO A 124 9.88 -10.62 12.26
C PRO A 124 10.24 -9.14 12.18
N TYR A 125 10.24 -8.55 10.98
CA TYR A 125 10.43 -7.11 10.77
C TYR A 125 9.16 -6.27 11.01
N LEU A 126 7.98 -6.91 11.09
CA LEU A 126 6.68 -6.26 11.33
C LEU A 126 6.47 -5.02 10.43
N SER A 127 6.00 -3.92 11.00
CA SER A 127 5.75 -2.65 10.29
C SER A 127 6.92 -1.66 10.37
N ILE A 128 8.12 -2.12 10.78
CA ILE A 128 9.32 -1.27 10.87
C ILE A 128 9.68 -0.69 9.49
N PRO A 129 9.67 -1.45 8.36
CA PRO A 129 9.94 -0.88 7.05
C PRO A 129 8.95 0.22 6.64
N PHE A 130 7.67 0.05 6.96
CA PHE A 130 6.64 1.08 6.74
C PHE A 130 6.96 2.36 7.51
N LEU A 131 7.30 2.26 8.80
CA LEU A 131 7.61 3.44 9.64
C LEU A 131 8.77 4.26 9.07
N PHE A 132 9.85 3.59 8.65
CA PHE A 132 10.96 4.29 8.00
C PHE A 132 10.53 4.92 6.66
N GLY A 133 9.75 4.20 5.84
CA GLY A 133 9.26 4.72 4.56
C GLY A 133 8.41 5.96 4.73
N ILE A 134 7.42 5.94 5.63
CA ILE A 134 6.53 7.08 5.84
C ILE A 134 7.26 8.27 6.49
N TRP A 135 8.16 8.03 7.45
CA TRP A 135 8.98 9.11 8.03
C TRP A 135 9.89 9.77 7.00
N PHE A 136 10.47 8.99 6.08
CA PHE A 136 11.27 9.55 5.00
C PHE A 136 10.45 10.52 4.14
N VAL A 137 9.21 10.14 3.78
CA VAL A 137 8.29 11.03 3.03
C VAL A 137 7.93 12.28 3.84
N ILE A 138 7.59 12.12 5.12
CA ILE A 138 7.25 13.26 5.99
C ILE A 138 8.43 14.24 6.12
N ILE A 139 9.65 13.74 6.25
CA ILE A 139 10.85 14.58 6.35
C ILE A 139 11.13 15.25 5.00
N ALA A 140 11.06 14.51 3.90
CA ALA A 140 11.28 15.07 2.57
C ALA A 140 10.28 16.19 2.24
N THR A 141 8.99 15.96 2.50
CA THR A 141 7.93 16.93 2.19
C THR A 141 7.97 18.20 3.05
N LYS A 142 8.57 18.14 4.25
CA LYS A 142 8.84 19.36 5.03
C LYS A 142 9.87 20.29 4.35
N GLY A 143 10.72 19.77 3.47
CA GLY A 143 11.75 20.51 2.76
C GLY A 143 11.39 20.89 1.31
N TYR A 144 10.30 20.36 0.75
CA TYR A 144 9.93 20.57 -0.66
C TYR A 144 8.49 21.07 -0.79
N SER A 145 8.29 22.23 -1.42
CA SER A 145 7.00 22.90 -1.61
C SER A 145 6.14 22.35 -2.75
N GLU A 146 6.67 21.41 -3.55
CA GLU A 146 6.01 20.86 -4.75
C GLU A 146 4.98 19.78 -4.42
N LEU A 147 5.06 19.12 -3.25
CA LEU A 147 4.05 18.14 -2.84
C LEU A 147 2.86 18.85 -2.18
N THR A 148 1.81 19.05 -2.97
CA THR A 148 0.57 19.64 -2.47
C THR A 148 -0.13 18.69 -1.50
N VAL A 149 -0.39 19.18 -0.29
CA VAL A 149 -1.20 18.46 0.70
C VAL A 149 -2.61 18.27 0.16
N SER A 150 -3.17 17.09 0.39
CA SER A 150 -4.54 16.77 0.00
C SER A 150 -5.54 17.55 0.84
N GLU A 151 -6.51 18.20 0.19
CA GLU A 151 -7.69 18.78 0.84
C GLU A 151 -8.84 17.75 0.97
N ARG A 152 -8.64 16.52 0.47
CA ARG A 152 -9.64 15.44 0.54
C ARG A 152 -9.87 15.07 2.01
N GLY A 153 -11.13 15.14 2.44
CA GLY A 153 -11.51 14.96 3.85
C GLY A 153 -11.68 16.25 4.64
N VAL A 154 -11.39 17.44 4.07
CA VAL A 154 -11.71 18.74 4.71
C VAL A 154 -13.19 19.08 4.56
N TYR A 155 -13.81 18.70 3.44
CA TYR A 155 -15.21 18.98 3.10
C TYR A 155 -16.10 17.74 3.14
N TYR A 156 -15.87 16.83 4.09
CA TYR A 156 -16.54 15.53 4.16
C TYR A 156 -18.07 15.63 4.18
N LEU A 157 -18.66 16.64 4.84
CA LEU A 157 -20.11 16.86 4.83
C LEU A 157 -20.64 17.20 3.44
N ASN A 158 -19.88 17.99 2.65
CA ASN A 158 -20.26 18.30 1.27
C ASN A 158 -20.12 17.07 0.37
N ASP A 159 -19.09 16.24 0.58
CA ASP A 159 -18.90 15.00 -0.17
C ASP A 159 -20.03 14.00 0.14
N MET A 160 -20.42 13.85 1.42
CA MET A 160 -21.56 13.03 1.83
C MET A 160 -22.89 13.54 1.27
N TYR A 161 -23.08 14.86 1.28
CA TYR A 161 -24.23 15.48 0.64
C TYR A 161 -24.24 15.25 -0.88
N ALA A 162 -23.10 15.30 -1.55
CA ALA A 162 -23.00 15.04 -2.98
C ALA A 162 -23.33 13.59 -3.33
N ILE A 163 -23.00 12.62 -2.45
CA ILE A 163 -23.23 11.19 -2.67
C ILE A 163 -24.70 10.80 -2.39
N GLY A 164 -25.31 11.34 -1.34
CA GLY A 164 -26.63 10.89 -0.89
C GLY A 164 -27.53 11.95 -0.25
N GLY A 165 -27.20 13.23 -0.41
CA GLY A 165 -27.96 14.37 0.09
C GLY A 165 -28.02 14.46 1.62
N MET A 166 -29.03 15.19 2.13
CA MET A 166 -29.28 15.35 3.56
C MET A 166 -29.44 14.04 4.36
N PRO A 167 -29.98 12.94 3.82
CA PRO A 167 -30.04 11.67 4.54
C PRO A 167 -28.66 11.13 4.93
N MET A 168 -27.66 11.24 4.04
CA MET A 168 -26.30 10.81 4.35
C MET A 168 -25.64 11.71 5.39
N VAL A 169 -25.82 13.03 5.29
CA VAL A 169 -25.33 13.99 6.28
C VAL A 169 -25.90 13.69 7.68
N ARG A 170 -27.21 13.46 7.76
CA ARG A 170 -27.91 13.13 9.04
C ARG A 170 -27.59 11.76 9.62
N LEU A 171 -27.02 10.84 8.84
CA LEU A 171 -26.56 9.55 9.36
C LEU A 171 -25.24 9.70 10.13
N TYR A 172 -24.47 10.72 9.80
CA TYR A 172 -23.18 11.01 10.42
C TYR A 172 -23.29 11.89 11.67
N GLU A 173 -24.27 12.81 11.70
CA GLU A 173 -24.67 13.57 12.91
C GLU A 173 -25.37 12.68 13.95
#